data_AF-A0A6B3EKB9-F1
#
_entry.id   AF-A0A6B3EKB9-F1
#
_cell.length_a   1.000
_cell.length_b   1.000
_cell.length_c   1.000
_cell.angle_alpha   90.00
_cell.angle_beta   90.00
_cell.angle_gamma   90.00
#
_symmetry.space_group_name_H-M   'P 1'
#
loop_
_entity.id
_entity.type
_entity.pdbx_description
1 polymer ?
#
loop_
_entity_poly.entity_id
_entity_poly.type
_entity_poly.pdbx_seq_one_letter_code
_entity_poly.pdbx_strand_id
1 'polypeptide(L)'
;LDAPGSDEVRAYLRGSALAWLRDYRIDGLRLDAVHALRDERALSFLEELSGAVAELAESTGRPLFLVAESDLNDPRVITPRTEHGLGVDAQWNDDFHHALHTTLTGEAQGYYADFAREPYAALAKTLTGAYFHDGTYSSFRGRHHGRPVDRAHASAHRFLGYSQTHDQVGNRARGDRLSAQLEPGVLACAAALVLTSPFTPMLFMGEEWGASTPWQFFTDHTDPEL
;
A
#
# COMPACT_ATOMS: atom_id res chain seq x y z
N LEU A 1 13.66 3.24 15.38
CA LEU A 1 14.69 4.00 14.61
C LEU A 1 15.19 5.22 15.38
N ASP A 2 15.07 5.16 16.70
CA ASP A 2 15.14 6.25 17.67
C ASP A 2 15.90 5.86 18.95
N ALA A 3 16.35 4.61 19.05
CA ALA A 3 17.18 4.14 20.15
C ALA A 3 18.53 4.90 20.23
N PRO A 4 19.21 4.89 21.39
CA PRO A 4 20.55 5.48 21.52
C PRO A 4 21.51 4.97 20.45
N GLY A 5 22.23 5.90 19.79
CA GLY A 5 23.15 5.57 18.69
C GLY A 5 22.48 5.25 17.35
N SER A 6 21.17 5.48 17.18
CA SER A 6 20.46 5.13 15.95
C SER A 6 20.82 5.98 14.72
N ASP A 7 21.62 7.04 14.87
CA ASP A 7 22.01 7.92 13.76
C ASP A 7 22.71 7.15 12.63
N GLU A 8 23.62 6.24 12.96
CA GLU A 8 24.33 5.42 11.96
C GLU A 8 23.40 4.45 11.23
N VAL A 9 22.43 3.87 11.94
CA VAL A 9 21.43 2.97 11.34
C VAL A 9 20.54 3.75 10.37
N ARG A 10 20.09 4.95 10.76
CA ARG A 10 19.29 5.82 9.88
C ARG A 10 20.10 6.26 8.66
N ALA A 11 21.34 6.66 8.86
CA ALA A 11 22.25 7.05 7.79
C ALA A 11 22.46 5.91 6.79
N TYR A 12 22.63 4.67 7.28
CA TYR A 12 22.72 3.48 6.45
C TYR A 12 21.44 3.25 5.63
N LEU A 13 20.27 3.24 6.27
CA LEU A 13 19.00 2.99 5.56
C LEU A 13 18.70 4.07 4.51
N ARG A 14 18.89 5.35 4.87
CA ARG A 14 18.76 6.47 3.93
C ARG A 14 19.77 6.35 2.79
N GLY A 15 21.04 6.09 3.10
CA GLY A 15 22.10 5.94 2.11
C GLY A 15 21.83 4.80 1.14
N SER A 16 21.32 3.67 1.62
CA SER A 16 20.91 2.52 0.81
C SER A 16 19.78 2.88 -0.16
N ALA A 17 18.73 3.54 0.31
CA ALA A 17 17.63 4.01 -0.53
C ALA A 17 18.12 4.97 -1.63
N LEU A 18 18.95 5.95 -1.27
CA LEU A 18 19.51 6.91 -2.22
C LEU A 18 20.47 6.24 -3.22
N ALA A 19 21.20 5.20 -2.83
CA ALA A 19 22.09 4.47 -3.73
C ALA A 19 21.31 3.76 -4.85
N TRP A 20 20.16 3.13 -4.54
CA TRP A 20 19.29 2.55 -5.57
C TRP A 20 18.81 3.59 -6.59
N LEU A 21 18.42 4.77 -6.11
CA LEU A 21 17.93 5.85 -6.97
C LEU A 21 19.06 6.52 -7.78
N ARG A 22 20.22 6.76 -7.16
CA ARG A 22 21.35 7.47 -7.76
C ARG A 22 22.20 6.57 -8.64
N ASP A 23 22.66 5.45 -8.09
CA ASP A 23 23.72 4.61 -8.69
C ASP A 23 23.14 3.59 -9.65
N TYR A 24 22.01 2.97 -9.29
CA TYR A 24 21.29 2.01 -10.14
C TYR A 24 20.23 2.67 -11.03
N ARG A 25 20.00 3.97 -10.83
CA ARG A 25 19.06 4.78 -11.60
C ARG A 25 17.64 4.22 -11.65
N ILE A 26 17.19 3.62 -10.55
CA ILE A 26 15.78 3.31 -10.34
C ILE A 26 15.00 4.64 -10.19
N ASP A 27 13.74 4.69 -10.64
CA ASP A 27 12.93 5.90 -10.65
C ASP A 27 12.08 6.09 -9.38
N GLY A 28 11.89 5.04 -8.58
CA GLY A 28 11.21 5.15 -7.31
C GLY A 28 11.32 3.90 -6.46
N LEU A 29 10.94 4.00 -5.19
CA LEU A 29 10.98 2.90 -4.24
C LEU A 29 9.60 2.66 -3.63
N ARG A 30 9.18 1.38 -3.55
CA ARG A 30 8.08 0.96 -2.69
C ARG A 30 8.65 0.54 -1.33
N LEU A 31 8.26 1.25 -0.28
CA LEU A 31 8.66 1.00 1.10
C LEU A 31 7.69 0.02 1.74
N ASP A 32 8.22 -1.13 2.14
CA ASP A 32 7.49 -2.20 2.81
C ASP A 32 7.07 -1.81 4.23
N ALA A 33 5.85 -2.19 4.61
CA ALA A 33 5.28 -2.09 5.95
C ALA A 33 5.73 -0.85 6.75
N VAL A 34 5.52 0.36 6.22
CA VAL A 34 6.08 1.58 6.83
C VAL A 34 5.55 1.86 8.25
N HIS A 35 4.41 1.27 8.58
CA HIS A 35 3.79 1.30 9.90
C HIS A 35 4.56 0.49 10.96
N ALA A 36 5.45 -0.41 10.53
CA ALA A 36 6.38 -1.14 11.39
C ALA A 36 7.67 -0.34 11.67
N LEU A 37 7.94 0.73 10.92
CA LEU A 37 9.07 1.63 11.17
C LEU A 37 8.77 2.53 12.39
N ARG A 38 9.01 1.99 13.59
CA ARG A 38 8.86 2.73 14.85
C ARG A 38 9.90 3.84 14.94
N ASP A 39 9.43 5.07 15.11
CA ASP A 39 10.28 6.24 15.26
C ASP A 39 9.52 7.38 15.94
N GLU A 40 9.90 7.71 17.17
CA GLU A 40 9.30 8.80 17.95
C GLU A 40 10.11 10.11 17.89
N ARG A 41 11.14 10.17 17.03
CA ARG A 41 11.88 11.42 16.81
C ARG A 41 11.00 12.50 16.21
N ALA A 42 11.31 13.76 16.53
CA ALA A 42 10.61 14.92 15.99
C ALA A 42 10.62 14.98 14.45
N LEU A 43 11.73 14.55 13.84
CA LEU A 43 11.83 14.26 12.41
C LEU A 43 11.84 12.74 12.21
N SER A 44 10.70 12.20 11.79
CA SER A 44 10.58 10.75 11.55
C SER A 44 11.45 10.33 10.35
N PHE A 45 11.84 9.06 10.31
CA PHE A 45 12.68 8.52 9.24
C PHE A 45 12.03 8.63 7.87
N LEU A 46 10.72 8.43 7.76
CA LEU A 46 10.00 8.56 6.49
C LEU A 46 10.00 10.01 5.98
N GLU A 47 9.87 10.98 6.88
CA GLU A 47 9.95 12.41 6.54
C GLU A 47 11.38 12.81 6.13
N GLU A 48 12.39 12.31 6.85
CA GLU A 48 13.80 12.50 6.50
C GLU A 48 14.12 11.88 5.12
N LEU A 49 13.66 10.66 4.87
CA LEU A 49 13.90 9.95 3.62
C LEU A 49 13.20 10.63 2.44
N SER A 50 11.93 11.04 2.58
CA SER A 50 11.24 11.78 1.52
C SER A 50 11.92 13.11 1.22
N GLY A 51 12.49 13.76 2.26
CA GLY A 51 13.32 14.96 2.12
C GLY A 51 14.52 14.71 1.23
N ALA A 52 15.31 13.70 1.57
CA ALA A 52 16.52 13.36 0.85
C ALA A 52 16.25 12.88 -0.59
N VAL A 53 15.13 12.19 -0.84
CA VAL A 53 14.73 11.80 -2.20
C VAL A 53 14.35 13.01 -3.04
N ALA A 54 13.64 13.99 -2.45
CA ALA A 54 13.31 15.24 -3.14
C ALA A 54 14.59 16.04 -3.51
N GLU A 55 15.54 16.15 -2.58
CA GLU A 55 16.85 16.79 -2.84
C GLU A 55 17.64 16.05 -3.95
N LEU A 56 17.58 14.71 -3.97
CA LEU A 56 18.18 13.92 -5.04
C LEU A 56 17.49 14.13 -6.39
N ALA A 57 16.15 14.21 -6.40
CA ALA A 57 15.37 14.48 -7.60
C ALA A 57 15.74 15.84 -8.21
N GLU A 58 15.83 16.88 -7.39
CA GLU A 58 16.22 18.23 -7.81
C GLU A 58 17.66 18.25 -8.35
N SER A 59 18.61 17.68 -7.63
CA SER A 59 20.03 17.71 -8.02
C SER A 59 20.33 16.87 -9.28
N THR A 60 19.53 15.84 -9.55
CA THR A 60 19.71 14.98 -10.73
C THR A 60 18.80 15.36 -11.90
N GLY A 61 17.81 16.23 -11.69
CA GLY A 61 16.78 16.56 -12.68
C GLY A 61 15.89 15.38 -13.06
N ARG A 62 15.82 14.34 -12.22
CA ARG A 62 15.00 13.13 -12.46
C ARG A 62 13.77 13.14 -11.58
N PRO A 63 12.59 12.76 -12.10
CA PRO A 63 11.42 12.54 -11.26
C PRO A 63 11.64 11.28 -10.43
N LEU A 64 11.92 11.43 -9.13
CA LEU A 64 12.05 10.32 -8.19
C LEU A 64 10.87 10.31 -7.23
N PHE A 65 10.38 9.12 -6.86
CA PHE A 65 9.20 8.99 -6.01
C PHE A 65 9.30 7.85 -4.98
N LEU A 66 8.52 7.98 -3.91
CA LEU A 66 8.34 6.96 -2.88
C LEU A 66 6.88 6.53 -2.82
N VAL A 67 6.66 5.22 -2.70
CA VAL A 67 5.34 4.62 -2.44
C VAL A 67 5.40 3.87 -1.12
N ALA A 68 4.48 4.14 -0.20
CA ALA A 68 4.41 3.46 1.08
C ALA A 68 3.37 2.32 1.10
N GLU A 69 3.72 1.17 1.65
CA GLU A 69 2.74 0.23 2.17
C GLU A 69 2.41 0.60 3.62
N SER A 70 1.19 1.10 3.86
CA SER A 70 0.77 1.58 5.18
C SER A 70 -0.57 0.99 5.59
N ASP A 71 -0.57 0.30 6.73
CA ASP A 71 -1.76 -0.29 7.35
C ASP A 71 -2.35 0.62 8.45
N LEU A 72 -2.13 1.94 8.36
CA LEU A 72 -2.56 2.92 9.36
C LEU A 72 -3.84 3.66 8.99
N ASN A 73 -4.20 3.69 7.70
CA ASN A 73 -5.21 4.61 7.14
C ASN A 73 -4.99 6.07 7.59
N ASP A 74 -3.73 6.51 7.64
CA ASP A 74 -3.33 7.85 8.04
C ASP A 74 -2.90 8.67 6.81
N PRO A 75 -3.67 9.69 6.39
CA PRO A 75 -3.30 10.52 5.25
C PRO A 75 -1.99 11.29 5.46
N ARG A 76 -1.50 11.43 6.71
CA ARG A 76 -0.23 12.09 7.00
C ARG A 76 0.94 11.51 6.21
N VAL A 77 0.89 10.21 5.89
CA VAL A 77 1.92 9.54 5.06
C VAL A 77 2.13 10.27 3.72
N ILE A 78 1.03 10.64 3.06
CA ILE A 78 1.05 11.26 1.73
C ILE A 78 0.87 12.78 1.74
N THR A 79 0.53 13.37 2.89
CA THR A 79 0.45 14.83 3.06
C THR A 79 1.85 15.46 2.84
N PRO A 80 1.95 16.61 2.15
CA PRO A 80 3.22 17.31 1.97
C PRO A 80 3.91 17.66 3.30
N ARG A 81 5.26 17.66 3.32
CA ARG A 81 6.04 18.08 4.50
C ARG A 81 5.74 19.53 4.92
N THR A 82 5.43 20.41 3.97
CA THR A 82 5.01 21.80 4.20
C THR A 82 3.67 21.92 4.92
N GLU A 83 2.90 20.84 4.99
CA GLU A 83 1.60 20.74 5.66
C GLU A 83 1.64 19.72 6.82
N HIS A 84 2.82 19.53 7.42
CA HIS A 84 3.04 18.63 8.57
C HIS A 84 2.84 17.12 8.27
N GLY A 85 2.87 16.74 6.99
CA GLY A 85 2.89 15.35 6.53
C GLY A 85 4.29 14.76 6.41
N LEU A 86 4.37 13.51 5.93
CA LEU A 86 5.64 12.81 5.71
C LEU A 86 6.18 12.98 4.28
N GLY A 87 5.36 13.48 3.35
CA GLY A 87 5.76 13.79 1.98
C GLY A 87 6.05 12.58 1.10
N VAL A 88 5.52 11.39 1.42
CA VAL A 88 5.56 10.23 0.51
C VAL A 88 4.61 10.50 -0.66
N ASP A 89 4.99 10.12 -1.88
CA ASP A 89 4.24 10.49 -3.09
C ASP A 89 2.92 9.73 -3.22
N ALA A 90 2.91 8.45 -2.84
CA ALA A 90 1.70 7.64 -2.81
C ALA A 90 1.73 6.56 -1.72
N GLN A 91 0.60 5.95 -1.45
CA GLN A 91 0.50 4.79 -0.57
C GLN A 91 -0.45 3.72 -1.13
N TRP A 92 -0.24 2.49 -0.69
CA TRP A 92 -1.16 1.39 -0.88
C TRP A 92 -2.51 1.69 -0.21
N ASN A 93 -3.60 1.25 -0.83
CA ASN A 93 -4.96 1.38 -0.31
C ASN A 93 -5.63 0.02 -0.26
N ASP A 94 -5.32 -0.72 0.81
CA ASP A 94 -5.88 -2.03 1.05
C ASP A 94 -7.40 -1.98 1.26
N ASP A 95 -7.95 -0.93 1.87
CA ASP A 95 -9.40 -0.81 2.04
C ASP A 95 -10.16 -0.88 0.70
N PHE A 96 -9.64 -0.26 -0.36
CA PHE A 96 -10.22 -0.40 -1.71
C PHE A 96 -10.15 -1.85 -2.22
N HIS A 97 -8.99 -2.50 -2.09
CA HIS A 97 -8.84 -3.91 -2.44
C HIS A 97 -9.84 -4.79 -1.68
N HIS A 98 -9.98 -4.59 -0.37
CA HIS A 98 -10.82 -5.42 0.49
C HIS A 98 -12.30 -5.24 0.13
N ALA A 99 -12.74 -4.00 -0.06
CA ALA A 99 -14.09 -3.71 -0.50
C ALA A 99 -14.40 -4.32 -1.88
N LEU A 100 -13.45 -4.23 -2.82
CA LEU A 100 -13.56 -4.85 -4.14
C LEU A 100 -13.63 -6.38 -4.03
N HIS A 101 -12.67 -7.00 -3.34
CA HIS A 101 -12.57 -8.46 -3.18
C HIS A 101 -13.83 -9.05 -2.56
N THR A 102 -14.33 -8.46 -1.47
CA THR A 102 -15.55 -8.93 -0.81
C THR A 102 -16.80 -8.76 -1.67
N THR A 103 -16.86 -7.69 -2.47
CA THR A 103 -17.95 -7.49 -3.46
C THR A 103 -17.95 -8.57 -4.53
N LEU A 104 -16.77 -9.00 -5.00
CA LEU A 104 -16.64 -9.95 -6.11
C LEU A 104 -16.79 -11.41 -5.65
N THR A 105 -16.28 -11.74 -4.47
CA THR A 105 -16.14 -13.13 -3.99
C THR A 105 -17.17 -13.52 -2.93
N GLY A 106 -17.72 -12.55 -2.19
CA GLY A 106 -18.54 -12.81 -1.01
C GLY A 106 -17.75 -13.32 0.21
N GLU A 107 -16.41 -13.37 0.14
CA GLU A 107 -15.57 -13.73 1.28
C GLU A 107 -15.70 -12.71 2.42
N ALA A 108 -15.61 -13.17 3.67
CA ALA A 108 -15.87 -12.36 4.86
C ALA A 108 -14.97 -12.70 6.06
N GLN A 109 -13.95 -13.54 5.87
CA GLN A 109 -13.03 -13.98 6.92
C GLN A 109 -11.97 -12.93 7.25
N GLY A 110 -11.47 -12.95 8.49
CA GLY A 110 -10.34 -12.10 8.91
C GLY A 110 -10.63 -10.62 8.71
N TYR A 111 -9.70 -9.91 8.05
CA TYR A 111 -9.82 -8.48 7.79
C TYR A 111 -10.96 -8.11 6.81
N TYR A 112 -11.53 -9.07 6.08
CA TYR A 112 -12.67 -8.81 5.18
C TYR A 112 -14.00 -8.58 5.89
N ALA A 113 -14.12 -8.99 7.17
CA ALA A 113 -15.40 -9.09 7.87
C ALA A 113 -16.20 -7.78 7.92
N ASP A 114 -15.55 -6.64 8.14
CA ASP A 114 -16.24 -5.34 8.21
C ASP A 114 -16.72 -4.87 6.82
N PHE A 115 -15.93 -5.12 5.77
CA PHE A 115 -16.26 -4.76 4.38
C PHE A 115 -17.43 -5.59 3.83
N ALA A 116 -17.45 -6.88 4.16
CA ALA A 116 -18.44 -7.84 3.67
C ALA A 116 -19.87 -7.63 4.22
N ARG A 117 -20.06 -6.76 5.23
CA ARG A 117 -21.41 -6.47 5.78
C ARG A 117 -22.31 -5.77 4.76
N GLU A 118 -21.77 -4.77 4.07
CA GLU A 118 -22.45 -4.01 3.02
C GLU A 118 -21.47 -3.75 1.87
N PRO A 119 -21.09 -4.78 1.09
CA PRO A 119 -19.91 -4.74 0.22
C PRO A 119 -19.99 -3.66 -0.86
N TYR A 120 -21.15 -3.45 -1.48
CA TYR A 120 -21.35 -2.37 -2.45
C TYR A 120 -21.24 -0.98 -1.82
N ALA A 121 -21.70 -0.79 -0.58
CA ALA A 121 -21.56 0.47 0.14
C ALA A 121 -20.10 0.69 0.56
N ALA A 122 -19.41 -0.36 1.00
CA ALA A 122 -17.98 -0.34 1.29
C ALA A 122 -17.18 0.07 0.05
N LEU A 123 -17.46 -0.53 -1.11
CA LEU A 123 -16.78 -0.23 -2.37
C LEU A 123 -17.05 1.20 -2.84
N ALA A 124 -18.30 1.68 -2.74
CA ALA A 124 -18.64 3.05 -3.05
C ALA A 124 -17.92 4.05 -2.12
N LYS A 125 -17.83 3.72 -0.83
CA LYS A 125 -17.11 4.53 0.16
C LYS A 125 -15.62 4.60 -0.17
N THR A 126 -14.96 3.48 -0.41
CA THR A 126 -13.52 3.46 -0.71
C THR A 126 -13.21 4.14 -2.03
N LEU A 127 -14.03 3.95 -3.08
CA LEU A 127 -13.83 4.63 -4.38
C LEU A 127 -13.91 6.16 -4.28
N THR A 128 -14.70 6.68 -3.36
CA THR A 128 -14.95 8.14 -3.24
C THR A 128 -14.17 8.79 -2.11
N GLY A 129 -13.81 8.05 -1.06
CA GLY A 129 -13.16 8.53 0.16
C GLY A 129 -11.80 7.89 0.48
N ALA A 130 -11.28 7.03 -0.41
CA ALA A 130 -10.09 6.19 -0.24
C ALA A 130 -10.23 5.12 0.86
N TYR A 131 -10.46 5.51 2.11
CA TYR A 131 -10.55 4.59 3.25
C TYR A 131 -11.98 4.19 3.61
N PHE A 132 -12.16 2.93 3.95
CA PHE A 132 -13.34 2.40 4.61
C PHE A 132 -13.29 2.69 6.12
N HIS A 133 -12.13 2.45 6.75
CA HIS A 133 -11.86 2.83 8.12
C HIS A 133 -11.16 4.20 8.15
N ASP A 134 -11.96 5.25 8.30
CA ASP A 134 -11.58 6.67 8.31
C ASP A 134 -11.77 7.30 9.70
N GLY A 135 -11.47 6.54 10.76
CA GLY A 135 -11.76 6.89 12.16
C GLY A 135 -12.91 6.09 12.75
N THR A 136 -13.36 5.03 12.07
CA THR A 136 -14.46 4.14 12.51
C THR A 136 -13.93 2.91 13.23
N TYR A 137 -14.81 2.21 13.96
CA TYR A 137 -14.47 0.97 14.64
C TYR A 137 -14.20 -0.16 13.63
N SER A 138 -13.07 -0.85 13.80
CA SER A 138 -12.74 -2.10 13.11
C SER A 138 -12.94 -3.27 14.07
N SER A 139 -13.82 -4.20 13.70
CA SER A 139 -14.05 -5.42 14.47
C SER A 139 -12.88 -6.39 14.40
N PHE A 140 -12.14 -6.40 13.27
CA PHE A 140 -10.92 -7.19 13.13
C PHE A 140 -9.81 -6.70 14.10
N ARG A 141 -9.66 -5.38 14.26
CA ARG A 141 -8.63 -4.79 15.12
C ARG A 141 -9.07 -4.57 16.57
N GLY A 142 -10.36 -4.67 16.86
CA GLY A 142 -10.93 -4.39 18.18
C GLY A 142 -10.83 -2.92 18.63
N ARG A 143 -10.67 -1.96 17.72
CA ARG A 143 -10.46 -0.53 18.01
C ARG A 143 -10.89 0.39 16.86
N HIS A 144 -10.97 1.70 17.11
CA HIS A 144 -11.08 2.69 16.04
C HIS A 144 -9.80 2.74 15.21
N HIS A 145 -9.95 2.92 13.90
CA HIS A 145 -8.86 2.84 12.94
C HIS A 145 -8.98 3.91 11.84
N GLY A 146 -7.83 4.43 11.41
CA GLY A 146 -7.70 5.42 10.35
C GLY A 146 -8.15 6.83 10.71
N ARG A 147 -8.10 7.70 9.71
CA ARG A 147 -8.46 9.12 9.76
C ARG A 147 -9.05 9.54 8.40
N PRO A 148 -10.01 10.48 8.35
CA PRO A 148 -10.57 10.91 7.08
C PRO A 148 -9.50 11.60 6.21
N VAL A 149 -9.58 11.33 4.91
CA VAL A 149 -8.80 12.02 3.89
C VAL A 149 -9.48 13.35 3.57
N ASP A 150 -8.73 14.45 3.59
CA ASP A 150 -9.24 15.73 3.08
C ASP A 150 -9.26 15.71 1.55
N ARG A 151 -10.41 15.34 0.99
CA ARG A 151 -10.63 15.17 -0.45
C ARG A 151 -10.52 16.47 -1.25
N ALA A 152 -10.56 17.64 -0.60
CA ALA A 152 -10.37 18.92 -1.28
C ALA A 152 -8.90 19.19 -1.61
N HIS A 153 -7.97 18.62 -0.83
CA HIS A 153 -6.54 18.90 -0.94
C HIS A 153 -5.71 17.66 -1.31
N ALA A 154 -6.12 16.47 -0.86
CA ALA A 154 -5.45 15.22 -1.19
C ALA A 154 -5.93 14.69 -2.54
N SER A 155 -5.01 14.61 -3.51
CA SER A 155 -5.33 14.02 -4.81
C SER A 155 -5.40 12.49 -4.73
N ALA A 156 -6.42 11.91 -5.37
CA ALA A 156 -6.68 10.48 -5.33
C ALA A 156 -5.57 9.62 -5.96
N HIS A 157 -4.77 10.15 -6.89
CA HIS A 157 -3.64 9.42 -7.47
C HIS A 157 -2.55 9.06 -6.44
N ARG A 158 -2.55 9.71 -5.26
CA ARG A 158 -1.66 9.38 -4.14
C ARG A 158 -2.06 8.07 -3.43
N PHE A 159 -3.13 7.41 -3.87
CA PHE A 159 -3.50 6.08 -3.43
C PHE A 159 -3.31 5.09 -4.58
N LEU A 160 -2.78 3.91 -4.29
CA LEU A 160 -2.71 2.82 -5.26
C LEU A 160 -4.00 2.01 -5.22
N GLY A 161 -4.57 1.74 -6.39
CA GLY A 161 -5.72 0.84 -6.56
C GLY A 161 -5.29 -0.46 -7.21
N TYR A 162 -5.68 -1.59 -6.63
CA TYR A 162 -5.32 -2.92 -7.12
C TYR A 162 -6.38 -3.96 -6.71
N SER A 163 -6.51 -5.01 -7.52
CA SER A 163 -7.35 -6.18 -7.20
C SER A 163 -6.53 -7.36 -6.69
N GLN A 164 -5.24 -7.42 -7.06
CA GLN A 164 -4.32 -8.48 -6.67
C GLN A 164 -2.94 -7.88 -6.41
N THR A 165 -2.20 -8.46 -5.46
CA THR A 165 -0.79 -8.21 -5.18
C THR A 165 -0.13 -9.52 -4.73
N HIS A 166 1.17 -9.48 -4.48
CA HIS A 166 1.86 -10.62 -3.90
C HIS A 166 1.30 -11.03 -2.53
N ASP A 167 0.84 -10.08 -1.70
CA ASP A 167 0.20 -10.38 -0.41
C ASP A 167 -1.21 -10.91 -0.59
N GLN A 168 -2.03 -10.22 -1.38
CA GLN A 168 -3.45 -10.54 -1.51
C GLN A 168 -3.69 -11.90 -2.16
N VAL A 169 -2.72 -12.38 -2.95
CA VAL A 169 -2.70 -13.75 -3.48
C VAL A 169 -1.84 -14.66 -2.59
N GLY A 170 -0.60 -14.28 -2.30
CA GLY A 170 0.43 -15.14 -1.69
C GLY A 170 0.23 -15.48 -0.22
N ASN A 171 -0.48 -14.65 0.54
CA ASN A 171 -0.81 -14.94 1.94
C ASN A 171 -2.03 -15.85 2.07
N ARG A 172 -2.72 -16.15 0.97
CA ARG A 172 -3.77 -17.18 0.94
C ARG A 172 -3.12 -18.56 0.97
N ALA A 173 -3.68 -19.49 1.75
CA ALA A 173 -3.12 -20.83 1.93
C ALA A 173 -2.84 -21.59 0.61
N ARG A 174 -3.64 -21.34 -0.43
CA ARG A 174 -3.47 -21.96 -1.75
C ARG A 174 -2.77 -21.07 -2.78
N GLY A 175 -2.48 -19.81 -2.44
CA GLY A 175 -1.96 -18.84 -3.40
C GLY A 175 -2.90 -18.60 -4.59
N ASP A 176 -4.20 -18.80 -4.40
CA ASP A 176 -5.20 -18.75 -5.48
C ASP A 176 -5.47 -17.30 -5.91
N ARG A 177 -5.42 -17.08 -7.23
CA ARG A 177 -5.78 -15.81 -7.88
C ARG A 177 -7.28 -15.68 -7.99
N LEU A 178 -7.77 -14.46 -8.23
CA LEU A 178 -9.19 -14.22 -8.52
C LEU A 178 -9.67 -15.03 -9.73
N SER A 179 -8.82 -15.23 -10.74
CA SER A 179 -9.11 -16.05 -11.93
C SER A 179 -9.36 -17.53 -11.65
N ALA A 180 -8.98 -18.04 -10.48
CA ALA A 180 -9.26 -19.41 -10.07
C ALA A 180 -10.70 -19.60 -9.57
N GLN A 181 -11.39 -18.50 -9.22
CA GLN A 181 -12.72 -18.53 -8.59
C GLN A 181 -13.79 -17.76 -9.37
N LEU A 182 -13.39 -16.74 -10.13
CA LEU A 182 -14.31 -15.80 -10.76
C LEU A 182 -14.38 -15.98 -12.28
N GLU A 183 -15.59 -15.84 -12.82
CA GLU A 183 -15.83 -15.85 -14.25
C GLU A 183 -15.19 -14.63 -14.96
N PRO A 184 -14.79 -14.75 -16.24
CA PRO A 184 -14.11 -13.67 -16.97
C PRO A 184 -14.85 -12.32 -16.95
N GLY A 185 -16.18 -12.32 -16.97
CA GLY A 185 -16.98 -11.09 -16.88
C GLY A 185 -16.81 -10.35 -15.55
N VAL A 186 -16.67 -11.09 -14.44
CA VAL A 186 -16.45 -10.51 -13.11
C VAL A 186 -15.01 -10.01 -12.96
N LEU A 187 -14.04 -10.74 -13.53
CA LEU A 187 -12.65 -10.28 -13.62
C LEU A 187 -12.54 -8.98 -14.42
N ALA A 188 -13.29 -8.86 -15.52
CA ALA A 188 -13.36 -7.63 -16.30
C ALA A 188 -13.93 -6.46 -15.50
N CYS A 189 -14.93 -6.69 -14.63
CA CYS A 189 -15.41 -5.67 -13.70
C CYS A 189 -14.33 -5.22 -12.70
N ALA A 190 -13.56 -6.17 -12.15
CA ALA A 190 -12.43 -5.85 -11.25
C ALA A 190 -11.39 -4.98 -11.96
N ALA A 191 -10.96 -5.40 -13.15
CA ALA A 191 -10.00 -4.67 -13.98
C ALA A 191 -10.52 -3.28 -14.36
N ALA A 192 -11.79 -3.15 -14.75
CA ALA A 192 -12.40 -1.85 -15.04
C ALA A 192 -12.35 -0.92 -13.83
N LEU A 193 -12.76 -1.39 -12.65
CA LEU A 193 -12.71 -0.58 -11.44
C LEU A 193 -11.29 -0.17 -11.05
N VAL A 194 -10.30 -1.07 -11.14
CA VAL A 194 -8.90 -0.74 -10.88
C VAL A 194 -8.38 0.30 -11.87
N LEU A 195 -8.53 0.04 -13.17
CA LEU A 195 -7.91 0.84 -14.24
C LEU A 195 -8.60 2.18 -14.50
N THR A 196 -9.88 2.33 -14.13
CA THR A 196 -10.64 3.57 -14.31
C THR A 196 -10.97 4.28 -13.00
N SER A 197 -10.50 3.77 -11.86
CA SER A 197 -10.59 4.49 -10.58
C SER A 197 -9.73 5.76 -10.62
N PRO A 198 -9.97 6.72 -9.71
CA PRO A 198 -9.11 7.92 -9.61
C PRO A 198 -7.74 7.64 -8.96
N PHE A 199 -7.44 6.37 -8.63
CA PHE A 199 -6.21 5.92 -7.99
C PHE A 199 -5.10 5.66 -9.02
N THR A 200 -3.87 5.52 -8.56
CA THR A 200 -2.78 4.97 -9.39
C THR A 200 -2.97 3.45 -9.51
N PRO A 201 -3.30 2.90 -10.69
CA PRO A 201 -3.57 1.49 -10.83
C PRO A 201 -2.28 0.65 -10.71
N MET A 202 -2.36 -0.47 -10.01
CA MET A 202 -1.30 -1.47 -9.93
C MET A 202 -1.87 -2.83 -10.29
N LEU A 203 -1.21 -3.55 -11.21
CA LEU A 203 -1.57 -4.90 -11.62
C LEU A 203 -0.59 -5.90 -11.03
N PHE A 204 -1.08 -7.07 -10.63
CA PHE A 204 -0.20 -8.17 -10.28
C PHE A 204 0.16 -8.97 -11.52
N MET A 205 1.43 -9.38 -11.64
CA MET A 205 1.90 -10.06 -12.85
C MET A 205 1.01 -11.26 -13.23
N GLY A 206 0.54 -11.26 -14.47
CA GLY A 206 -0.35 -12.27 -15.04
C GLY A 206 -1.84 -12.06 -14.80
N GLU A 207 -2.23 -11.04 -14.04
CA GLU A 207 -3.64 -10.62 -13.93
C GLU A 207 -4.22 -10.25 -15.30
N GLU A 208 -3.44 -9.57 -16.15
CA GLU A 208 -3.87 -9.01 -17.42
C GLU A 208 -4.26 -10.06 -18.49
N TRP A 209 -3.79 -11.31 -18.35
CA TRP A 209 -4.20 -12.44 -19.17
C TRP A 209 -4.94 -13.52 -18.39
N GLY A 210 -5.30 -13.25 -17.13
CA GLY A 210 -6.04 -14.19 -16.27
C GLY A 210 -5.24 -15.45 -15.94
N ALA A 211 -3.97 -15.30 -15.55
CA ALA A 211 -3.08 -16.42 -15.21
C ALA A 211 -3.77 -17.44 -14.28
N SER A 212 -3.65 -18.73 -14.62
CA SER A 212 -4.21 -19.84 -13.83
C SER A 212 -3.23 -20.41 -12.79
N THR A 213 -1.95 -20.04 -12.88
CA THR A 213 -0.90 -20.47 -11.93
C THR A 213 -1.03 -19.73 -10.61
N PRO A 214 -1.03 -20.43 -9.46
CA PRO A 214 -1.07 -19.77 -8.16
C PRO A 214 0.22 -18.98 -7.90
N TRP A 215 0.16 -18.07 -6.93
CA TRP A 215 1.33 -17.41 -6.36
C TRP A 215 1.40 -17.80 -4.89
N GLN A 216 2.26 -18.74 -4.54
CA GLN A 216 2.39 -19.26 -3.18
C GLN A 216 3.60 -18.63 -2.48
N PHE A 217 3.57 -18.58 -1.16
CA PHE A 217 4.77 -18.31 -0.38
C PHE A 217 5.80 -19.43 -0.60
N PHE A 218 7.03 -19.06 -0.91
CA PHE A 218 8.17 -19.97 -1.05
C PHE A 218 9.38 -19.40 -0.30
N THR A 219 10.17 -20.29 0.29
CA THR A 219 11.43 -19.96 0.96
C THR A 219 12.47 -21.04 0.64
N ASP A 220 13.74 -20.70 0.80
CA ASP A 220 14.89 -21.57 0.53
C ASP A 220 15.90 -21.48 1.68
N HIS A 221 15.39 -21.57 2.92
CA HIS A 221 16.24 -21.59 4.11
C HIS A 221 17.05 -22.88 4.17
N THR A 222 18.34 -22.74 4.51
CA THR A 222 19.28 -23.88 4.61
C THR A 222 19.59 -24.26 6.06
N ASP A 223 19.13 -23.47 7.04
CA ASP A 223 19.29 -23.78 8.45
C ASP A 223 18.40 -24.98 8.81
N PRO A 224 18.97 -26.09 9.31
CA PRO A 224 18.19 -27.24 9.74
C PRO A 224 17.33 -26.99 10.99
N GLU A 225 17.54 -25.89 11.73
CA GLU A 225 16.82 -25.55 12.96
C GLU A 225 15.68 -24.53 12.78
N LEU A 226 15.38 -24.12 11.54
CA LEU A 226 14.29 -23.20 11.18
C LEU A 226 12.89 -23.86 11.20
#